data_AF-A0A2U2AT15-F1
#
_entry.id   AF-A0A2U2AT15-F1
#
_cell.length_a   1.000
_cell.length_b   1.000
_cell.length_c   1.000
_cell.angle_alpha   90.00
_cell.angle_beta   90.00
_cell.angle_gamma   90.00
#
_symmetry.space_group_name_H-M   'P 1'
#
loop_
_entity.id
_entity.type
_entity.pdbx_description
1 polymer ?
#
loop_
_entity_poly.entity_id
_entity_poly.type
_entity_poly.pdbx_seq_one_letter_code
_entity_poly.pdbx_strand_id
1 'polypeptide(L)'
;MNETVAIMLLGIVSVLVACIILHRLLRFTPLQAASITALMGIAVVVPFSILHWRGGDVFTLYITCNLLTSFAYYLIASGGMKSLRDKDGKRMHWAPITILGFFLVLTIQNGAFVVMAEKGLIFKSNAEDSFVSTRFPGQVPNAYHKKEAYYNAYQKRLLEQEKRGWQVKFGFAETPFAHQDNFFVVQLLDKDGVPLENAEVTAKFTRSAEQELNRDFNLEMSEPGLYSVPINFPRVGPWGLELDIFRGDDRHELVGRTLVNCPPEMECELEERLRVH
;
A
#
# COMPACT_ATOMS: atom_id res chain seq x y z
N MET A 1 11.85 0.82 -4.43
CA MET A 1 11.81 0.98 -5.91
C MET A 1 13.01 0.36 -6.62
N ASN A 2 14.26 0.47 -6.12
CA ASN A 2 15.39 -0.16 -6.84
C ASN A 2 15.25 -1.68 -6.94
N GLU A 3 14.75 -2.34 -5.90
CA GLU A 3 14.75 -3.80 -5.86
C GLU A 3 13.79 -4.45 -6.85
N THR A 4 12.52 -4.05 -6.94
CA THR A 4 11.54 -4.72 -7.84
C THR A 4 11.88 -4.54 -9.31
N VAL A 5 12.24 -3.31 -9.71
CA VAL A 5 12.69 -3.01 -11.07
C VAL A 5 14.02 -3.68 -11.38
N ALA A 6 14.98 -3.67 -10.44
CA ALA A 6 16.26 -4.37 -10.64
C ALA A 6 16.06 -5.88 -10.75
N ILE A 7 15.22 -6.49 -9.91
CA ILE A 7 14.89 -7.92 -9.97
C ILE A 7 14.22 -8.26 -11.30
N MET A 8 13.32 -7.41 -11.79
CA MET A 8 12.67 -7.60 -13.10
C MET A 8 13.67 -7.53 -14.25
N LEU A 9 14.54 -6.51 -14.26
CA LEU A 9 15.59 -6.37 -15.28
C LEU A 9 16.60 -7.51 -15.23
N LEU A 10 17.04 -7.91 -14.03
CA LEU A 10 17.86 -9.10 -13.81
C LEU A 10 17.16 -10.36 -14.32
N GLY A 11 15.86 -10.50 -14.07
CA GLY A 11 15.04 -11.58 -14.57
C GLY A 11 15.05 -11.65 -16.10
N ILE A 12 14.79 -10.53 -16.78
CA ILE A 12 14.82 -10.45 -18.26
C ILE A 12 16.21 -10.83 -18.78
N VAL A 13 17.28 -10.26 -18.22
CA VAL A 13 18.66 -10.56 -18.63
C VAL A 13 18.99 -12.03 -18.41
N SER A 14 18.61 -12.60 -17.26
CA SER A 14 18.87 -14.02 -16.95
C SER A 14 18.18 -14.97 -17.93
N VAL A 15 16.93 -14.70 -18.29
CA VAL A 15 16.17 -15.46 -19.30
C VAL A 15 16.83 -15.36 -20.67
N LEU A 16 17.27 -14.16 -21.05
CA LEU A 16 17.95 -13.94 -22.33
C LEU A 16 19.30 -14.67 -22.40
N VAL A 17 20.07 -14.64 -21.32
CA VAL A 17 21.33 -15.38 -21.19
C VAL A 17 21.08 -16.90 -21.27
N ALA A 18 20.07 -17.42 -20.56
CA ALA A 18 19.71 -18.84 -20.61
C ALA A 18 19.34 -19.28 -22.04
N CYS A 19 18.54 -18.49 -22.75
CA CYS A 19 18.22 -18.69 -24.16
C CYS A 19 19.48 -18.74 -25.04
N ILE A 20 20.41 -17.79 -24.86
CA ILE A 20 21.67 -17.77 -25.62
C ILE A 20 22.54 -18.99 -25.32
N ILE A 21 22.65 -19.40 -24.06
CA ILE A 21 23.44 -20.58 -23.67
C ILE A 21 22.83 -21.83 -24.30
N LEU A 22 21.51 -22.04 -24.20
CA LEU A 22 20.84 -23.19 -24.79
C LEU A 22 21.02 -23.25 -26.31
N HIS A 23 20.92 -22.11 -27.00
CA HIS A 23 21.07 -22.05 -28.44
C HIS A 23 22.54 -22.18 -28.90
N ARG A 24 23.46 -21.40 -28.33
CA ARG A 24 24.87 -21.38 -28.80
C ARG A 24 25.74 -22.47 -28.21
N LEU A 25 25.61 -22.75 -26.92
CA LEU A 25 26.48 -23.70 -26.24
C LEU A 25 25.96 -25.13 -26.40
N LEU A 26 24.66 -25.33 -26.18
CA LEU A 26 24.00 -26.64 -26.25
C LEU A 26 23.45 -26.97 -27.65
N ARG A 27 23.61 -26.06 -28.63
CA ARG A 27 23.21 -26.21 -30.04
C ARG A 27 21.73 -26.57 -30.25
N PHE A 28 20.85 -26.20 -29.31
CA PHE A 28 19.42 -26.37 -29.50
C PHE A 28 18.88 -25.45 -30.59
N THR A 29 17.79 -25.86 -31.22
CA THR A 29 17.08 -24.98 -32.15
C THR A 29 16.51 -23.76 -31.42
N PRO A 30 16.34 -22.60 -32.08
CA PRO A 30 15.76 -21.41 -31.46
C PRO A 30 14.42 -21.66 -30.77
N LEU A 31 13.59 -22.52 -31.35
CA LEU A 31 12.30 -22.93 -30.78
C LEU A 31 12.49 -23.70 -29.47
N GLN A 32 13.36 -24.71 -29.47
CA GLN A 32 13.66 -25.52 -28.29
C GLN A 32 14.25 -24.65 -27.17
N ALA A 33 15.24 -23.80 -27.48
CA ALA A 33 15.86 -22.92 -26.50
C ALA A 33 14.84 -21.99 -25.83
N ALA A 34 13.94 -21.38 -26.60
CA ALA A 34 12.89 -20.51 -26.07
C ALA A 34 11.84 -21.26 -25.25
N SER A 35 11.33 -22.40 -25.75
CA SER A 35 10.32 -23.19 -25.04
C SER A 35 10.85 -23.77 -23.73
N ILE A 36 12.09 -24.27 -23.72
CA ILE A 36 12.73 -24.79 -22.50
C ILE A 36 12.90 -23.68 -21.47
N THR A 37 13.38 -22.50 -21.90
CA THR A 37 13.60 -21.37 -20.99
C THR A 37 12.28 -20.83 -20.43
N ALA A 38 11.23 -20.76 -21.24
CA ALA A 38 9.90 -20.34 -20.80
C ALA A 38 9.33 -21.29 -19.72
N LEU A 39 9.42 -22.61 -19.95
CA LEU A 39 8.94 -23.62 -19.00
C LEU A 39 9.77 -23.64 -17.71
N MET A 40 11.10 -23.57 -17.83
CA MET A 40 12.00 -23.45 -16.68
C MET A 40 11.70 -22.18 -15.88
N GLY A 41 11.43 -21.08 -16.58
CA GLY A 41 10.98 -19.82 -16.03
C GLY A 41 9.75 -19.96 -15.14
N ILE A 42 8.69 -20.58 -15.65
CA ILE A 42 7.47 -20.86 -14.89
C ILE A 42 7.79 -21.75 -13.68
N ALA A 43 8.58 -22.81 -13.87
CA ALA A 43 8.95 -23.75 -12.82
C ALA A 43 9.75 -23.11 -11.68
N VAL A 44 10.47 -22.00 -11.94
CA VAL A 44 11.19 -21.23 -10.92
C VAL A 44 10.33 -20.12 -10.33
N VAL A 45 9.68 -19.33 -11.16
CA VAL A 45 8.91 -18.15 -10.74
C VAL A 45 7.71 -18.56 -9.89
N VAL A 46 6.98 -19.63 -10.26
CA VAL A 46 5.77 -20.03 -9.53
C VAL A 46 6.08 -20.47 -8.09
N PRO A 47 7.00 -21.41 -7.82
CA PRO A 47 7.36 -21.76 -6.44
C PRO A 47 7.95 -20.58 -5.68
N PHE A 48 8.80 -19.78 -6.33
CA PHE A 48 9.39 -18.60 -5.69
C PHE A 48 8.31 -17.59 -5.26
N SER A 49 7.32 -17.33 -6.11
CA SER A 49 6.21 -16.42 -5.82
C SER A 49 5.23 -16.97 -4.79
N ILE A 50 5.06 -18.29 -4.69
CA ILE A 50 4.29 -18.92 -3.60
C ILE A 50 4.99 -18.70 -2.25
N LEU A 51 6.32 -18.80 -2.21
CA LEU A 51 7.10 -18.57 -0.99
C LEU A 51 7.21 -17.07 -0.64
N HIS A 52 7.32 -16.21 -1.65
CA HIS A 52 7.55 -14.77 -1.50
C HIS A 52 6.45 -13.97 -2.20
N TRP A 53 5.23 -14.06 -1.68
CA TRP A 53 4.06 -13.42 -2.27
C TRP A 53 4.12 -11.88 -2.15
N ARG A 54 4.47 -11.20 -3.24
CA ARG A 54 4.48 -9.72 -3.32
C ARG A 54 3.16 -9.13 -3.83
N GLY A 55 2.26 -9.96 -4.35
CA GLY A 55 0.99 -9.55 -4.95
C GLY A 55 0.75 -10.17 -6.33
N GLY A 56 -0.52 -10.30 -6.72
CA GLY A 56 -0.91 -10.95 -7.98
C GLY A 56 -0.41 -10.21 -9.23
N ASP A 57 -0.37 -8.88 -9.19
CA ASP A 57 0.08 -8.07 -10.32
C ASP A 57 1.58 -8.24 -10.57
N VAL A 58 2.39 -8.25 -9.50
CA VAL A 58 3.84 -8.47 -9.58
C VAL A 58 4.15 -9.88 -10.09
N PHE A 59 3.41 -10.89 -9.63
CA PHE A 59 3.51 -12.26 -10.13
C PHE A 59 3.20 -12.34 -11.63
N THR A 60 2.09 -11.74 -12.06
CA THR A 60 1.67 -11.71 -13.46
C THR A 60 2.74 -11.06 -14.34
N LEU A 61 3.34 -9.98 -13.85
CA LEU A 61 4.40 -9.25 -14.51
C LEU A 61 5.68 -10.09 -14.66
N TYR A 62 6.09 -10.87 -13.66
CA TYR A 62 7.23 -11.79 -13.79
C TYR A 62 6.99 -12.89 -14.82
N ILE A 63 5.82 -13.53 -14.82
CA ILE A 63 5.47 -14.57 -15.80
C ILE A 63 5.41 -13.99 -17.20
N THR A 64 4.76 -12.83 -17.36
CA THR A 64 4.59 -12.16 -18.66
C THR A 64 5.94 -11.78 -19.24
N CYS A 65 6.83 -11.15 -18.45
CA CYS A 65 8.17 -10.80 -18.92
C CYS A 65 9.02 -12.02 -19.29
N ASN A 66 8.91 -13.11 -18.54
CA ASN A 66 9.61 -14.34 -18.87
C ASN A 66 9.16 -14.90 -20.23
N LEU A 67 7.85 -15.06 -20.41
CA LEU A 67 7.26 -15.58 -21.64
C LEU A 67 7.55 -14.67 -22.83
N LEU A 68 7.40 -13.35 -22.64
CA LEU A 68 7.64 -12.36 -23.68
C LEU A 68 9.10 -12.34 -24.11
N THR A 69 10.04 -12.44 -23.17
CA THR A 69 11.48 -12.46 -23.47
C THR A 69 11.87 -13.74 -24.20
N SER A 70 11.39 -14.90 -23.75
CA SER A 70 11.64 -16.19 -24.41
C SER A 70 11.07 -16.21 -25.82
N PHE A 71 9.86 -15.70 -26.01
CA PHE A 71 9.21 -15.62 -27.31
C PHE A 71 9.87 -14.60 -28.25
N ALA A 72 10.25 -13.43 -27.74
CA ALA A 72 11.00 -12.43 -28.49
C ALA A 72 12.36 -12.98 -28.96
N TYR A 73 13.05 -13.74 -28.10
CA TYR A 73 14.29 -14.41 -28.47
C TYR A 73 14.08 -15.40 -29.62
N TYR A 74 13.06 -16.25 -29.54
CA TYR A 74 12.70 -17.18 -30.62
C TYR A 74 12.55 -16.47 -31.96
N LEU A 75 11.76 -15.40 -32.01
CA LEU A 75 11.50 -14.65 -33.24
C LEU A 75 12.78 -14.02 -33.84
N ILE A 76 13.68 -13.52 -33.00
CA ILE A 76 14.94 -12.93 -33.45
C ILE A 76 15.89 -14.03 -33.96
N ALA A 77 16.05 -15.10 -33.18
CA ALA A 77 17.00 -16.17 -33.45
C ALA A 77 16.57 -17.10 -34.61
N SER A 78 15.28 -17.23 -34.90
CA SER A 78 14.77 -18.01 -36.03
C SER A 78 14.96 -17.35 -37.40
N GLY A 79 15.52 -16.14 -37.46
CA GLY A 79 15.72 -15.37 -38.69
C GLY A 79 14.93 -14.06 -38.75
N GLY A 80 14.47 -13.57 -37.59
CA GLY A 80 13.75 -12.30 -37.48
C GLY A 80 12.43 -12.30 -38.27
N MET A 81 12.01 -11.10 -38.67
CA MET A 81 10.80 -10.87 -39.45
C MET A 81 10.83 -11.52 -40.86
N LYS A 82 12.02 -11.99 -41.31
CA LYS A 82 12.19 -12.75 -42.56
C LYS A 82 11.83 -14.23 -42.43
N SER A 83 11.93 -14.82 -41.23
CA SER A 83 11.49 -16.21 -40.98
C SER A 83 9.96 -16.35 -40.96
N LEU A 84 9.26 -15.23 -40.73
CA LEU A 84 7.80 -15.11 -40.76
C LEU A 84 7.24 -14.87 -42.18
N ARG A 85 8.12 -14.82 -43.19
CA ARG A 85 7.77 -14.59 -44.58
C ARG A 85 7.91 -15.92 -45.30
N ASP A 86 6.78 -16.57 -45.55
CA ASP A 86 6.74 -17.85 -46.25
C ASP A 86 7.27 -17.70 -47.68
N LYS A 87 7.90 -18.76 -48.22
CA LYS A 87 8.41 -18.81 -49.60
C LYS A 87 7.29 -18.68 -50.64
N ASP A 88 6.04 -18.93 -50.24
CA ASP A 88 4.86 -19.01 -51.12
C ASP A 88 3.89 -17.81 -51.02
N GLY A 89 4.28 -16.70 -50.37
CA GLY A 89 3.54 -15.42 -50.46
C GLY A 89 2.17 -15.36 -49.78
N LYS A 90 1.74 -16.38 -49.03
CA LYS A 90 0.50 -16.33 -48.24
C LYS A 90 0.72 -15.67 -46.87
N ARG A 91 -0.08 -14.64 -46.58
CA ARG A 91 -0.02 -13.81 -45.37
C ARG A 91 -0.67 -14.52 -44.16
N MET A 92 0.02 -15.48 -43.54
CA MET A 92 -0.53 -16.22 -42.37
C MET A 92 0.26 -16.10 -41.05
N HIS A 93 1.21 -15.14 -40.93
CA HIS A 93 2.09 -15.05 -39.75
C HIS A 93 2.08 -13.70 -38.99
N TRP A 94 1.05 -12.87 -39.17
CA TRP A 94 0.91 -11.62 -38.40
C TRP A 94 0.43 -11.85 -36.96
N ALA A 95 -0.29 -12.93 -36.68
CA ALA A 95 -0.83 -13.21 -35.35
C ALA A 95 0.26 -13.30 -34.25
N PRO A 96 1.38 -14.02 -34.42
CA PRO A 96 2.50 -14.02 -33.47
C PRO A 96 3.03 -12.63 -33.11
N ILE A 97 3.18 -11.75 -34.11
CA ILE A 97 3.70 -10.38 -33.91
C ILE A 97 2.68 -9.52 -33.16
N THR A 98 1.40 -9.60 -33.56
CA THR A 98 0.32 -8.85 -32.90
C THR A 98 0.20 -9.22 -31.43
N ILE A 99 0.34 -10.51 -31.09
CA ILE A 99 0.32 -10.99 -29.71
C ILE A 99 1.50 -10.39 -28.92
N LEU A 100 2.72 -10.42 -29.46
CA LEU A 100 3.89 -9.82 -28.80
C LEU A 100 3.68 -8.32 -28.53
N GLY A 101 3.21 -7.57 -29.53
CA GLY A 101 2.94 -6.14 -29.40
C GLY A 101 1.88 -5.84 -28.34
N PHE A 102 0.79 -6.62 -28.32
CA PHE A 102 -0.27 -6.50 -27.32
C PHE A 102 0.25 -6.70 -25.89
N PHE A 103 1.00 -7.77 -25.63
CA PHE A 103 1.55 -8.04 -24.29
C PHE A 103 2.60 -7.02 -23.87
N LEU A 104 3.35 -6.45 -24.81
CA LEU A 104 4.29 -5.37 -24.52
C LEU A 104 3.55 -4.11 -24.03
N VAL A 105 2.46 -3.73 -24.70
CA VAL A 105 1.61 -2.60 -24.26
C VAL A 105 1.01 -2.87 -22.88
N LEU A 106 0.45 -4.07 -22.65
CA LEU A 106 -0.09 -4.45 -21.34
C LEU A 106 0.96 -4.36 -20.23
N THR A 107 2.20 -4.80 -20.50
CA THR A 107 3.28 -4.76 -19.52
C THR A 107 3.64 -3.33 -19.14
N ILE A 108 3.72 -2.42 -20.12
CA ILE A 108 3.98 -1.00 -19.87
C ILE A 108 2.85 -0.39 -19.03
N GLN A 109 1.60 -0.65 -19.41
CA GLN A 109 0.44 -0.08 -18.73
C GLN A 109 0.27 -0.62 -17.30
N ASN A 110 0.42 -1.94 -17.11
CA ASN A 110 0.40 -2.54 -15.77
C ASN A 110 1.57 -2.06 -14.91
N GLY A 111 2.77 -1.92 -15.50
CA GLY A 111 3.91 -1.31 -14.80
C GLY A 111 3.60 0.10 -14.31
N ALA A 112 2.96 0.93 -15.15
CA ALA A 112 2.53 2.27 -14.76
C ALA A 112 1.50 2.25 -13.62
N PHE A 113 0.53 1.33 -13.66
CA PHE A 113 -0.46 1.18 -12.58
C PHE A 113 0.16 0.71 -11.26
N VAL A 114 1.10 -0.23 -11.30
CA VAL A 114 1.83 -0.67 -10.09
C VAL A 114 2.59 0.50 -9.49
N VAL A 115 3.29 1.30 -10.30
CA VAL A 115 3.99 2.50 -9.84
C VAL A 115 3.01 3.52 -9.24
N MET A 116 1.87 3.74 -9.88
CA MET A 116 0.82 4.64 -9.38
C MET A 116 0.22 4.15 -8.06
N ALA A 117 -0.01 2.85 -7.90
CA ALA A 117 -0.55 2.26 -6.68
C ALA A 117 0.45 2.29 -5.51
N GLU A 118 1.75 2.10 -5.77
CA GLU A 118 2.79 2.15 -4.73
C GLU A 118 3.13 3.59 -4.32
N LYS A 119 3.30 4.49 -5.30
CA LYS A 119 3.80 5.85 -5.02
C LYS A 119 2.71 6.88 -4.84
N GLY A 120 1.50 6.63 -5.36
CA GLY A 120 0.53 7.68 -5.64
C GLY A 120 1.02 8.59 -6.77
N LEU A 121 0.13 9.43 -7.26
CA LEU A 121 0.51 10.59 -8.08
C LEU A 121 0.65 11.78 -7.13
N ILE A 122 1.77 12.50 -7.25
CA ILE A 122 2.00 13.74 -6.55
C ILE A 122 1.83 14.83 -7.61
N PHE A 123 0.70 15.54 -7.54
CA PHE A 123 0.47 16.69 -8.40
C PHE A 123 0.76 17.97 -7.61
N LYS A 124 1.53 18.87 -8.21
CA LYS A 124 1.63 20.25 -7.72
C LYS A 124 0.34 20.95 -8.16
N SER A 125 -0.53 21.27 -7.20
CA SER A 125 -1.65 22.15 -7.48
C SER A 125 -1.12 23.52 -7.89
N ASN A 126 -1.78 24.19 -8.85
CA ASN A 126 -1.44 25.57 -9.23
C ASN A 126 -1.78 26.60 -8.13
N ALA A 127 -2.40 26.15 -7.04
CA ALA A 127 -2.55 26.92 -5.80
C ALA A 127 -1.46 26.51 -4.81
N GLU A 128 -0.75 27.52 -4.31
CA GLU A 128 0.42 27.51 -3.42
C GLU A 128 0.69 26.22 -2.62
N ASP A 129 1.93 25.72 -2.76
CA ASP A 129 2.68 24.79 -1.90
C ASP A 129 1.92 23.65 -1.19
N SER A 130 0.87 23.14 -1.81
CA SER A 130 0.17 21.93 -1.37
C SER A 130 0.39 20.78 -2.35
N PHE A 131 1.06 19.73 -1.85
CA PHE A 131 1.21 18.47 -2.58
C PHE A 131 -0.03 17.60 -2.31
N VAL A 132 -0.88 17.40 -3.32
CA VAL A 132 -2.00 16.46 -3.21
C VAL A 132 -1.48 15.08 -3.61
N SER A 133 -1.44 14.16 -2.65
CA SER A 133 -1.06 12.76 -2.88
C SER A 133 -2.29 11.89 -3.08
N THR A 134 -2.38 11.16 -4.20
CA THR A 134 -3.41 10.13 -4.41
C THR A 134 -3.01 8.76 -3.87
N ARG A 135 -2.00 8.68 -3.00
CA ARG A 135 -1.53 7.41 -2.43
C ARG A 135 -2.69 6.76 -1.66
N PHE A 136 -3.01 5.51 -2.00
CA PHE A 136 -4.02 4.75 -1.28
C PHE A 136 -3.60 4.58 0.19
N PRO A 137 -4.36 5.15 1.13
CA PRO A 137 -3.99 5.13 2.53
C PRO A 137 -4.53 3.85 3.16
N GLY A 138 -3.81 2.74 2.94
CA GLY A 138 -4.31 1.45 3.44
C GLY A 138 -3.54 0.21 3.05
N GLN A 139 -2.29 0.31 2.57
CA GLN A 139 -1.49 -0.91 2.46
C GLN A 139 -0.93 -1.26 3.84
N VAL A 140 -1.61 -2.15 4.57
CA VAL A 140 -0.98 -2.91 5.63
C VAL A 140 0.00 -3.87 4.94
N PRO A 141 1.32 -3.69 5.10
CA PRO A 141 2.30 -4.56 4.43
C PRO A 141 2.10 -6.01 4.89
N ASN A 142 2.10 -6.96 3.95
CA ASN A 142 1.97 -8.40 4.22
C ASN A 142 0.60 -8.89 4.77
N ALA A 143 -0.48 -8.18 4.47
CA ALA A 143 -1.80 -8.51 5.02
C ALA A 143 -2.45 -9.80 4.49
N TYR A 144 -2.00 -10.43 3.40
CA TYR A 144 -2.73 -11.58 2.80
C TYR A 144 -2.61 -12.88 3.61
N HIS A 145 -1.41 -13.25 4.08
CA HIS A 145 -1.21 -14.48 4.89
C HIS A 145 -1.44 -14.25 6.39
N LYS A 146 -1.48 -12.99 6.81
CA LYS A 146 -1.54 -12.59 8.21
C LYS A 146 -2.97 -12.38 8.71
N LYS A 147 -3.99 -12.41 7.83
CA LYS A 147 -5.38 -12.08 8.22
C LYS A 147 -5.89 -12.94 9.37
N GLU A 148 -5.73 -14.25 9.30
CA GLU A 148 -6.26 -15.14 10.33
C GLU A 148 -5.53 -15.01 11.67
N ALA A 149 -4.19 -15.05 11.66
CA ALA A 149 -3.41 -14.90 12.90
C ALA A 149 -3.60 -13.51 13.54
N TYR A 150 -3.62 -12.44 12.73
CA TYR A 150 -3.89 -11.09 13.24
C TYR A 150 -5.34 -10.94 13.71
N TYR A 151 -6.30 -11.52 12.99
CA TYR A 151 -7.71 -11.52 13.40
C TYR A 151 -7.88 -12.25 14.73
N ASN A 152 -7.34 -13.46 14.87
CA ASN A 152 -7.42 -14.24 16.11
C ASN A 152 -6.75 -13.53 17.28
N ALA A 153 -5.56 -12.93 17.05
CA ALA A 153 -4.89 -12.14 18.07
C ALA A 153 -5.68 -10.87 18.44
N TYR A 154 -6.31 -10.22 17.47
CA TYR A 154 -7.19 -9.07 17.69
C TYR A 154 -8.46 -9.45 18.46
N GLN A 155 -9.12 -10.56 18.11
CA GLN A 155 -10.26 -11.10 18.85
C GLN A 155 -9.89 -11.43 20.30
N LYS A 156 -8.71 -12.04 20.52
CA LYS A 156 -8.22 -12.31 21.87
C LYS A 156 -8.02 -11.02 22.68
N ARG A 157 -7.42 -9.98 22.08
CA ARG A 157 -7.26 -8.66 22.71
C ARG A 157 -8.59 -7.99 23.02
N LEU A 158 -9.56 -8.05 22.09
CA LEU A 158 -10.91 -7.54 22.33
C LEU A 158 -11.60 -8.24 23.49
N LEU A 159 -11.54 -9.58 23.55
CA LEU A 159 -12.13 -10.34 24.66
C LEU A 159 -11.44 -10.04 26.00
N GLU A 160 -10.13 -9.84 26.02
CA GLU A 160 -9.39 -9.42 27.21
C GLU A 160 -9.79 -8.00 27.65
N GLN A 161 -9.99 -7.08 26.70
CA GLN A 161 -10.48 -5.73 26.95
C GLN A 161 -11.92 -5.73 27.50
N GLU A 162 -12.82 -6.50 26.89
CA GLU A 162 -14.21 -6.65 27.35
C GLU A 162 -14.29 -7.24 28.76
N LYS A 163 -13.46 -8.25 29.07
CA LYS A 163 -13.39 -8.84 30.42
C LYS A 163 -12.93 -7.85 31.48
N ARG A 164 -12.05 -6.91 31.14
CA ARG A 164 -11.62 -5.85 32.07
C ARG A 164 -12.73 -4.85 32.35
N GLY A 165 -13.63 -4.63 31.39
CA GLY A 165 -14.84 -3.81 31.60
C GLY A 165 -14.57 -2.32 31.83
N TRP A 166 -13.39 -1.81 31.43
CA TRP A 166 -13.10 -0.39 31.52
C TRP A 166 -14.09 0.41 30.67
N GLN A 167 -14.63 1.47 31.24
CA GLN A 167 -15.51 2.40 30.55
C GLN A 167 -14.68 3.61 30.15
N VAL A 168 -14.46 3.73 28.85
CA VAL A 168 -13.68 4.82 28.26
C VAL A 168 -14.62 5.73 27.49
N LYS A 169 -14.60 7.02 27.84
CA LYS A 169 -15.26 8.07 27.05
C LYS A 169 -14.20 9.08 26.63
N PHE A 170 -14.24 9.51 25.38
CA PHE A 170 -13.26 10.45 24.87
C PHE A 170 -13.92 11.43 23.89
N GLY A 171 -13.34 12.61 23.79
CA GLY A 171 -13.80 13.66 22.91
C GLY A 171 -13.02 14.95 23.10
N PHE A 172 -13.36 15.96 22.33
CA PHE A 172 -12.89 17.31 22.60
C PHE A 172 -13.85 17.99 23.56
N ALA A 173 -13.32 18.83 24.45
CA ALA A 173 -14.12 19.62 25.38
C ALA A 173 -15.10 20.55 24.64
N GLU A 174 -14.64 21.07 23.49
CA GLU A 174 -15.42 21.92 22.58
C GLU A 174 -15.24 21.43 21.14
N THR A 175 -15.96 22.05 20.21
CA THR A 175 -15.79 21.79 18.77
C THR A 175 -14.33 22.06 18.37
N PRO A 176 -13.58 21.09 17.82
CA PRO A 176 -12.18 21.30 17.53
C PRO A 176 -11.98 22.14 16.26
N PHE A 177 -11.03 23.06 16.31
CA PHE A 177 -10.66 23.98 15.23
C PHE A 177 -9.17 23.87 14.88
N ALA A 178 -8.85 24.07 13.59
CA ALA A 178 -7.46 24.07 13.14
C ALA A 178 -6.71 25.32 13.65
N HIS A 179 -5.39 25.19 13.83
CA HIS A 179 -4.47 26.26 14.27
C HIS A 179 -4.79 26.87 15.64
N GLN A 180 -5.59 26.18 16.45
CA GLN A 180 -5.91 26.55 17.82
C GLN A 180 -5.66 25.36 18.75
N ASP A 181 -5.53 25.64 20.04
CA ASP A 181 -5.37 24.58 21.04
C ASP A 181 -6.74 23.97 21.36
N ASN A 182 -6.87 22.68 21.06
CA ASN A 182 -8.09 21.92 21.30
C ASN A 182 -7.85 20.95 22.44
N PHE A 183 -8.62 21.08 23.52
CA PHE A 183 -8.48 20.19 24.66
C PHE A 183 -9.15 18.84 24.36
N PHE A 184 -8.32 17.85 24.09
CA PHE A 184 -8.78 16.47 23.98
C PHE A 184 -8.83 15.86 25.38
N VAL A 185 -9.96 15.24 25.72
CA VAL A 185 -10.27 14.73 27.05
C VAL A 185 -10.67 13.27 26.97
N VAL A 186 -10.12 12.46 27.87
CA VAL A 186 -10.41 11.04 28.03
C VAL A 186 -10.80 10.77 29.47
N GLN A 187 -12.02 10.29 29.69
CA GLN A 187 -12.50 9.79 30.96
C GLN A 187 -12.32 8.27 31.01
N LEU A 188 -11.62 7.80 32.04
CA LEU A 188 -11.34 6.39 32.31
C LEU A 188 -11.96 5.98 33.64
N LEU A 189 -12.89 5.03 33.57
CA LEU A 189 -13.49 4.38 34.72
C LEU A 189 -13.25 2.87 34.65
N ASP A 190 -13.04 2.23 35.78
CA ASP A 190 -13.00 0.76 35.87
C ASP A 190 -14.42 0.17 35.74
N LYS A 191 -14.54 -1.16 35.70
CA LYS A 191 -15.81 -1.87 35.64
C LYS A 191 -16.81 -1.47 36.73
N ASP A 192 -16.29 -1.09 37.91
CA ASP A 192 -17.07 -0.71 39.09
C ASP A 192 -17.38 0.80 39.13
N GLY A 193 -17.03 1.55 38.07
CA GLY A 193 -17.25 3.00 37.97
C GLY A 193 -16.24 3.85 38.75
N VAL A 194 -15.16 3.24 39.26
CA VAL A 194 -14.10 3.93 39.98
C VAL A 194 -13.14 4.61 38.99
N PRO A 195 -12.76 5.88 39.20
CA PRO A 195 -11.77 6.55 38.37
C PRO A 195 -10.45 5.79 38.24
N LEU A 196 -9.96 5.65 37.01
CA LEU A 196 -8.71 4.95 36.73
C LEU A 196 -7.52 5.92 36.84
N GLU A 197 -6.75 5.80 37.92
CA GLU A 197 -5.56 6.62 38.16
C GLU A 197 -4.28 5.92 37.71
N ASN A 198 -3.24 6.70 37.39
CA ASN A 198 -1.92 6.24 36.97
C ASN A 198 -1.95 5.35 35.70
N ALA A 199 -2.85 5.66 34.76
CA ALA A 199 -2.83 5.07 33.43
C ALA A 199 -1.96 5.92 32.50
N GLU A 200 -1.16 5.28 31.66
CA GLU A 200 -0.47 5.94 30.55
C GLU A 200 -1.41 5.95 29.34
N VAL A 201 -1.78 7.14 28.89
CA VAL A 201 -2.76 7.32 27.82
C VAL A 201 -2.10 8.04 26.66
N THR A 202 -2.03 7.38 25.50
CA THR A 202 -1.47 7.94 24.28
C THR A 202 -2.56 8.03 23.21
N ALA A 203 -2.78 9.24 22.70
CA ALA A 203 -3.68 9.49 21.58
C ALA A 203 -2.86 9.79 20.33
N LYS A 204 -3.05 8.97 19.30
CA LYS A 204 -2.42 9.12 18.00
C LYS A 204 -3.44 9.61 16.98
N PHE A 205 -3.20 10.80 16.46
CA PHE A 205 -4.05 11.39 15.42
C PHE A 205 -3.42 11.17 14.06
N THR A 206 -4.20 10.59 13.13
CA THR A 206 -3.72 10.19 11.81
C THR A 206 -4.51 10.82 10.68
N ARG A 207 -3.82 11.14 9.59
CA ARG A 207 -4.45 11.47 8.30
C ARG A 207 -4.11 10.40 7.29
N SER A 208 -5.16 9.92 6.63
CA SER A 208 -5.04 8.91 5.59
C SER A 208 -4.09 9.36 4.48
N ALA A 209 -4.34 10.52 3.87
CA ALA A 209 -3.58 11.00 2.71
C ALA A 209 -2.24 11.70 3.03
N GLU A 210 -2.03 12.15 4.26
CA GLU A 210 -0.91 13.01 4.69
C GLU A 210 -0.26 12.45 5.96
N GLN A 211 0.41 11.29 5.84
CA GLN A 211 0.97 10.58 7.00
C GLN A 211 2.06 11.39 7.72
N GLU A 212 2.73 12.32 7.05
CA GLU A 212 3.69 13.24 7.65
C GLU A 212 3.08 14.17 8.72
N LEU A 213 1.75 14.32 8.73
CA LEU A 213 1.02 15.09 9.74
C LEU A 213 0.58 14.24 10.93
N ASN A 214 0.85 12.93 10.93
CA ASN A 214 0.51 12.07 12.07
C ASN A 214 1.30 12.50 13.30
N ARG A 215 0.62 12.60 14.44
CA ARG A 215 1.21 13.03 15.71
C ARG A 215 0.66 12.18 16.84
N ASP A 216 1.54 11.90 17.79
CA ASP A 216 1.26 11.14 18.99
C ASP A 216 1.30 12.12 20.18
N PHE A 217 0.26 12.07 21.02
CA PHE A 217 0.11 12.93 22.19
C PHE A 217 -0.05 12.06 23.42
N ASN A 218 0.78 12.30 24.43
CA ASN A 218 0.62 11.69 25.74
C ASN A 218 -0.30 12.58 26.58
N LEU A 219 -1.37 12.00 27.11
CA LEU A 219 -2.32 12.74 27.93
C LEU A 219 -1.85 12.73 29.37
N GLU A 220 -1.99 13.89 30.02
CA GLU A 220 -1.71 14.05 31.43
C GLU A 220 -3.00 14.00 32.23
N MET A 221 -2.93 13.42 33.41
CA MET A 221 -4.09 13.32 34.31
C MET A 221 -4.40 14.70 34.88
N SER A 222 -5.56 15.25 34.52
CA SER A 222 -6.03 16.55 35.02
C SER A 222 -6.90 16.42 36.27
N GLU A 223 -7.73 15.38 36.33
CA GLU A 223 -8.55 15.03 37.49
C GLU A 223 -8.55 13.50 37.71
N PRO A 224 -8.98 13.00 38.88
CA PRO A 224 -9.20 11.57 39.09
C PRO A 224 -9.99 10.91 37.93
N GLY A 225 -9.31 10.05 37.16
CA GLY A 225 -9.87 9.35 35.99
C GLY A 225 -10.09 10.23 34.75
N LEU A 226 -9.61 11.48 34.73
CA LEU A 226 -9.70 12.38 33.59
C LEU A 226 -8.29 12.74 33.09
N TYR A 227 -8.05 12.48 31.81
CA TYR A 227 -6.79 12.72 31.14
C TYR A 227 -7.02 13.73 30.02
N SER A 228 -6.16 14.74 29.90
CA SER A 228 -6.32 15.79 28.91
C SER A 228 -5.00 16.30 28.36
N VAL A 229 -5.03 16.78 27.11
CA VAL A 229 -3.88 17.42 26.46
C VAL A 229 -4.37 18.48 25.45
N PRO A 230 -3.73 19.65 25.35
CA PRO A 230 -4.00 20.60 24.29
C PRO A 230 -3.40 20.07 22.97
N ILE A 231 -4.21 20.07 21.91
CA ILE A 231 -3.82 19.60 20.58
C ILE A 231 -4.01 20.71 19.57
N ASN A 232 -2.94 21.07 18.87
CA ASN A 232 -2.98 22.00 17.76
C ASN A 232 -2.98 21.23 16.42
N PHE A 233 -4.08 21.31 15.69
CA PHE A 233 -4.19 20.66 14.39
C PHE A 233 -3.71 21.61 13.28
N PRO A 234 -2.74 21.20 12.44
CA PRO A 234 -2.26 22.04 11.34
C PRO A 234 -3.22 22.10 10.16
N ARG A 235 -4.28 21.27 10.13
CA ARG A 235 -5.20 21.14 9.00
C ARG A 235 -6.62 20.83 9.47
N VAL A 236 -7.56 21.44 8.76
CA VAL A 236 -9.00 21.14 8.80
C VAL A 236 -9.35 19.81 8.13
N GLY A 237 -10.55 19.29 8.43
CA GLY A 237 -11.11 18.08 7.84
C GLY A 237 -11.06 16.85 8.76
N PRO A 238 -11.23 15.64 8.21
CA PRO A 238 -11.33 14.42 9.00
C PRO A 238 -9.96 13.94 9.50
N TRP A 239 -9.93 13.48 10.74
CA TRP A 239 -8.77 12.87 11.39
C TRP A 239 -9.16 11.52 12.02
N GLY A 240 -8.29 10.52 11.86
CA GLY A 240 -8.37 9.27 12.60
C GLY A 240 -7.79 9.43 13.99
N LEU A 241 -8.32 8.68 14.96
CA LEU A 241 -7.81 8.59 16.32
C LEU A 241 -7.53 7.12 16.65
N GLU A 242 -6.34 6.84 17.12
CA GLU A 242 -5.96 5.59 17.78
C GLU A 242 -5.62 5.94 19.23
N LEU A 243 -6.33 5.38 20.18
CA LEU A 243 -6.15 5.61 21.61
C LEU A 243 -5.61 4.33 22.25
N ASP A 244 -4.42 4.42 22.82
CA ASP A 244 -3.78 3.35 23.58
C ASP A 244 -3.72 3.74 25.05
N ILE A 245 -4.25 2.88 25.91
CA ILE A 245 -4.27 3.07 27.36
C ILE A 245 -3.53 1.89 28.00
N PHE A 246 -2.51 2.19 28.80
CA PHE A 246 -1.73 1.21 29.54
C PHE A 246 -1.92 1.41 31.04
N ARG A 247 -2.11 0.31 31.77
CA ARG A 247 -2.07 0.29 33.23
C ARG A 247 -1.28 -0.94 33.67
N GLY A 248 -0.01 -0.74 34.02
CA GLY A 248 0.91 -1.87 34.23
C GLY A 248 1.05 -2.70 32.95
N ASP A 249 0.68 -3.98 33.01
CA ASP A 249 0.76 -4.89 31.85
C ASP A 249 -0.52 -4.89 30.98
N ASP A 250 -1.58 -4.23 31.42
CA ASP A 250 -2.85 -4.20 30.70
C ASP A 250 -2.89 -3.09 29.64
N ARG A 251 -3.21 -3.48 28.39
CA ARG A 251 -3.42 -2.56 27.27
C ARG A 251 -4.86 -2.54 26.77
N HIS A 252 -5.45 -1.35 26.69
CA HIS A 252 -6.77 -1.11 26.10
C HIS A 252 -6.63 -0.19 24.89
N GLU A 253 -7.13 -0.62 23.73
CA GLU A 253 -6.96 0.04 22.43
C GLU A 253 -8.32 0.40 21.85
N LEU A 254 -8.50 1.66 21.45
CA LEU A 254 -9.75 2.19 20.88
C LEU A 254 -9.44 2.96 19.60
N VAL A 255 -10.36 2.89 18.64
CA VAL A 255 -10.24 3.63 17.37
C VAL A 255 -11.44 4.53 17.21
N GLY A 256 -11.18 5.79 16.85
CA GLY A 256 -12.19 6.82 16.65
C GLY A 256 -11.91 7.67 15.42
N ARG A 257 -12.80 8.63 15.17
CA ARG A 257 -12.64 9.66 14.14
C ARG A 257 -13.17 10.97 14.68
N THR A 258 -12.56 12.06 14.24
CA THR A 258 -13.01 13.42 14.55
C THR A 258 -13.00 14.28 13.29
N LEU A 259 -13.76 15.38 13.31
CA LEU A 259 -13.78 16.39 12.26
C LEU A 259 -13.26 17.69 12.87
N VAL A 260 -12.14 18.19 12.34
CA VAL A 260 -11.56 19.47 12.74
C VAL A 260 -12.10 20.56 11.82
N ASN A 261 -12.75 21.55 12.41
CA ASN A 261 -13.41 22.63 11.70
C ASN A 261 -12.49 23.82 11.45
N CYS A 262 -12.93 24.70 10.58
CA CYS A 262 -12.30 26.00 10.43
C CYS A 262 -12.66 26.92 11.61
N PRO A 263 -11.70 27.65 12.20
CA PRO A 263 -12.01 28.72 13.14
C PRO A 263 -13.00 29.73 12.55
N PRO A 264 -14.02 30.17 13.31
CA PRO A 264 -15.01 31.12 12.81
C PRO A 264 -14.45 32.51 12.44
N GLU A 265 -13.24 32.84 12.91
CA GLU A 265 -12.57 34.13 12.66
C GLU A 265 -11.51 34.07 11.55
N MET A 266 -11.22 32.89 10.99
CA MET A 266 -10.28 32.74 9.88
C MET A 266 -11.00 32.20 8.65
N GLU A 267 -10.77 32.80 7.48
CA GLU A 267 -11.19 32.18 6.22
C GLU A 267 -10.32 30.95 5.96
N CYS A 268 -10.80 29.77 6.35
CA CYS A 268 -10.22 28.54 5.81
C CYS A 268 -10.87 28.27 4.46
N GLU A 269 -10.04 28.04 3.45
CA GLU A 269 -10.36 27.69 2.06
C GLU A 269 -11.45 26.60 1.87
N LEU A 270 -11.86 25.89 2.92
CA LEU A 270 -12.81 24.79 2.86
C LEU A 270 -14.29 25.25 2.78
N GLU A 271 -14.66 26.40 3.35
CA GLU A 271 -16.03 26.92 3.19
C GLU A 271 -16.28 27.51 1.79
N GLU A 272 -15.26 28.07 1.15
CA GLU A 272 -15.39 28.64 -0.20
C GLU A 272 -15.58 27.54 -1.26
N ARG A 273 -14.99 26.35 -1.05
CA ARG A 273 -15.07 25.22 -2.00
C ARG A 273 -16.36 24.39 -1.88
N LEU A 274 -17.06 24.44 -0.74
CA LEU A 274 -18.35 23.74 -0.56
C LEU A 274 -19.56 24.55 -1.09
N ARG A 275 -19.39 25.85 -1.40
CA ARG A 275 -20.46 26.66 -2.03
C ARG A 275 -20.51 26.61 -3.56
N VAL A 276 -19.57 25.93 -4.22
CA VAL A 276 -19.44 25.95 -5.70
C VAL A 276 -19.79 24.60 -6.36
N HIS A 277 -20.45 23.69 -5.64
CA HIS A 277 -21.06 22.50 -6.24
C HIS A 277 -22.54 22.41 -5.90
#